data_AF-A0A4V3CFH7-F1
#
_entry.id   AF-A0A4V3CFH7-F1
#
_cell.length_a   1.000
_cell.length_b   1.000
_cell.length_c   1.000
_cell.angle_alpha   90.00
_cell.angle_beta   90.00
_cell.angle_gamma   90.00
#
_symmetry.space_group_name_H-M   'P 1'
#
loop_
_entity.id
_entity.type
_entity.pdbx_description
1 polymer ?
#
loop_
_entity_poly.entity_id
_entity_poly.type
_entity_poly.pdbx_seq_one_letter_code
_entity_poly.pdbx_strand_id
1 'polypeptide(L)'
;MLIERENEFELGYNKITELDGKYSTMLMDVGVLSLEADQNFKLKSDEKEMALLLINGEIIYKWEGKEEKAERESCFDEEPWVLHVSKGVEVEVEALSQSEVLIQKTRNDRDFDSVFYKPEDCRVDMFGDGLMNNTATRKVRTVFDYETAPYSNMVMGESITYPGKWSSFPPHSHAQPEVYYYRFNKPQGFGAAFLDDDVVRVTHNDTVTIPGGLSHPQTSAPGYAMYICWMIRHLESNPWTDRIDIPEHTWLYDKDAKIWPEK
;
A
#
# COMPACT_ATOMS: atom_id res chain seq x y z
N MET A 1 14.78 1.98 -3.27
CA MET A 1 15.52 3.18 -2.77
C MET A 1 14.57 4.06 -1.97
N LEU A 2 14.96 4.45 -0.75
CA LEU A 2 14.14 5.22 0.19
C LEU A 2 13.81 6.63 -0.34
N ILE A 3 12.59 7.08 -0.10
CA ILE A 3 12.12 8.45 -0.28
C ILE A 3 11.73 8.94 1.11
N GLU A 4 12.63 9.69 1.73
CA GLU A 4 12.43 10.22 3.08
C GLU A 4 11.43 11.36 3.06
N ARG A 5 10.55 11.40 4.06
CA ARG A 5 9.63 12.50 4.27
C ARG A 5 9.86 13.12 5.65
N GLU A 6 10.70 14.15 5.69
CA GLU A 6 11.07 14.84 6.93
C GLU A 6 9.95 15.76 7.48
N ASN A 7 9.03 16.21 6.61
CA ASN A 7 7.96 17.15 6.95
C ASN A 7 6.59 16.58 6.58
N GLU A 8 5.55 17.05 7.27
CA GLU A 8 4.17 16.77 6.93
C GLU A 8 3.85 17.05 5.45
N PHE A 9 2.78 16.45 4.93
CA PHE A 9 2.30 16.74 3.60
C PHE A 9 1.74 18.17 3.52
N GLU A 10 2.08 18.89 2.46
CA GLU A 10 1.49 20.20 2.20
C GLU A 10 0.01 20.02 1.81
N LEU A 11 -0.84 21.03 2.05
CA LEU A 11 -2.22 20.97 1.57
C LEU A 11 -2.27 20.85 0.04
N GLY A 12 -3.13 19.95 -0.44
CA GLY A 12 -3.22 19.55 -1.83
C GLY A 12 -2.46 18.25 -2.14
N TYR A 13 -2.18 18.04 -3.43
CA TYR A 13 -1.59 16.78 -3.91
C TYR A 13 -0.06 16.79 -3.88
N ASN A 14 0.51 15.91 -3.07
CA ASN A 14 1.95 15.72 -2.88
C ASN A 14 2.42 14.49 -3.67
N LYS A 15 3.19 14.72 -4.73
CA LYS A 15 3.74 13.65 -5.55
C LYS A 15 4.90 12.94 -4.85
N ILE A 16 4.94 11.61 -4.94
CA ILE A 16 6.00 10.75 -4.38
C ILE A 16 6.77 10.05 -5.51
N THR A 17 6.06 9.33 -6.39
CA THR A 17 6.61 8.77 -7.63
C THR A 17 5.83 9.28 -8.84
N GLU A 18 6.45 9.28 -10.01
CA GLU A 18 5.85 9.71 -11.27
C GLU A 18 6.22 8.72 -12.38
N LEU A 19 5.21 8.20 -13.08
CA LEU A 19 5.35 7.28 -14.21
C LEU A 19 6.34 7.80 -15.26
N ASP A 20 6.20 9.08 -15.63
CA ASP A 20 6.99 9.74 -16.66
C ASP A 20 8.03 10.71 -16.05
N GLY A 21 8.39 10.52 -14.77
CA GLY A 21 9.20 11.47 -14.00
C GLY A 21 10.09 10.82 -12.94
N LYS A 22 10.07 11.38 -11.72
CA LYS A 22 10.92 10.89 -10.62
C LYS A 22 10.51 9.46 -10.22
N TYR A 23 11.50 8.58 -10.12
CA TYR A 23 11.29 7.15 -9.84
C TYR A 23 10.42 6.43 -10.90
N SER A 24 10.56 6.82 -12.17
CA SER A 24 9.82 6.25 -13.31
C SER A 24 9.95 4.74 -13.47
N THR A 25 11.00 4.13 -12.91
CA THR A 25 11.14 2.66 -12.85
C THR A 25 10.02 1.98 -12.06
N MET A 26 9.25 2.72 -11.25
CA MET A 26 8.07 2.19 -10.54
C MET A 26 6.86 2.01 -11.46
N LEU A 27 6.85 2.62 -12.64
CA LEU A 27 5.77 2.49 -13.62
C LEU A 27 4.39 2.95 -13.10
N MET A 28 4.36 3.81 -12.08
CA MET A 28 3.14 4.38 -11.50
C MET A 28 3.39 5.73 -10.84
N ASP A 29 2.36 6.57 -10.84
CA ASP A 29 2.31 7.74 -9.97
C ASP A 29 1.81 7.29 -8.59
N VAL A 30 2.51 7.70 -7.54
CA VAL A 30 2.04 7.59 -6.16
C VAL A 30 2.12 8.96 -5.53
N GLY A 31 1.10 9.34 -4.76
CA GLY A 31 1.10 10.60 -4.02
C GLY A 31 0.06 10.64 -2.92
N VAL A 32 0.20 11.59 -2.01
CA VAL A 32 -0.75 11.83 -0.91
C VAL A 32 -1.46 13.16 -1.14
N LEU A 33 -2.79 13.11 -1.18
CA LEU A 33 -3.65 14.29 -1.12
C LEU A 33 -3.94 14.60 0.35
N SER A 34 -3.47 15.74 0.84
CA SER A 34 -3.76 16.25 2.18
C SER A 34 -4.77 17.39 2.08
N LEU A 35 -5.83 17.33 2.89
CA LEU A 35 -6.92 18.31 2.88
C LEU A 35 -7.27 18.72 4.31
N GLU A 36 -7.60 20.00 4.48
CA GLU A 36 -8.32 20.49 5.66
C GLU A 36 -9.83 20.27 5.50
N ALA A 37 -10.57 20.36 6.62
CA ALA A 37 -12.02 20.38 6.58
C ALA A 37 -12.57 21.46 5.63
N ASP A 38 -13.68 21.17 4.97
CA ASP A 38 -14.38 21.99 3.98
C ASP A 38 -13.60 22.25 2.67
N GLN A 39 -12.44 21.62 2.47
CA GLN A 39 -11.72 21.67 1.20
C GLN A 39 -12.25 20.63 0.22
N ASN A 40 -12.29 21.02 -1.06
CA ASN A 40 -12.52 20.11 -2.17
C ASN A 40 -11.29 20.06 -3.07
N PHE A 41 -11.05 18.90 -3.67
CA PHE A 41 -9.97 18.71 -4.63
C PHE A 41 -10.43 17.83 -5.78
N LYS A 42 -10.20 18.28 -7.01
CA LYS A 42 -10.55 17.56 -8.23
C LYS A 42 -9.34 16.90 -8.86
N LEU A 43 -9.52 15.65 -9.26
CA LEU A 43 -8.52 14.82 -9.90
C LEU A 43 -9.11 14.24 -11.17
N LYS A 44 -8.36 14.31 -12.25
CA LYS A 44 -8.66 13.59 -13.49
C LYS A 44 -7.35 13.15 -14.11
N SER A 45 -7.35 11.98 -14.74
CA SER A 45 -6.28 11.57 -15.62
C SER A 45 -6.86 11.00 -16.90
N ASP A 46 -6.50 11.55 -18.06
CA ASP A 46 -7.08 11.12 -19.33
C ASP A 46 -6.58 9.75 -19.80
N GLU A 47 -5.38 9.33 -19.34
CA GLU A 47 -4.71 8.10 -19.79
C GLU A 47 -4.50 7.07 -18.66
N LYS A 48 -4.66 7.46 -17.40
CA LYS A 48 -4.35 6.62 -16.24
C LYS A 48 -5.61 6.25 -15.49
N GLU A 49 -5.72 4.99 -15.09
CA GLU A 49 -6.63 4.61 -14.01
C GLU A 49 -6.11 5.17 -12.69
N MET A 50 -7.01 5.35 -11.71
CA MET A 50 -6.69 5.92 -10.40
C MET A 50 -7.37 5.14 -9.28
N ALA A 51 -6.62 4.80 -8.23
CA ALA A 51 -7.15 4.30 -6.96
C ALA A 51 -6.85 5.32 -5.86
N LEU A 52 -7.88 5.72 -5.11
CA LEU A 52 -7.84 6.71 -4.04
C LEU A 52 -8.21 6.02 -2.72
N LEU A 53 -7.22 5.77 -1.87
CA LEU A 53 -7.37 5.12 -0.56
C LEU A 53 -7.37 6.17 0.56
N LEU A 54 -8.42 6.18 1.39
CA LEU A 54 -8.46 7.00 2.59
C LEU A 54 -7.52 6.43 3.66
N ILE A 55 -6.48 7.17 4.04
CA ILE A 55 -5.56 6.80 5.13
C ILE A 55 -6.23 7.10 6.47
N ASN A 56 -6.74 8.33 6.62
CA ASN A 56 -7.46 8.80 7.78
C ASN A 56 -8.32 10.02 7.42
N GLY A 57 -9.31 10.28 8.25
CA GLY A 57 -10.22 11.41 8.14
C GLY A 57 -11.62 10.99 7.70
N GLU A 58 -12.39 11.97 7.28
CA GLU A 58 -13.79 11.82 6.88
C GLU A 58 -13.99 12.63 5.60
N ILE A 59 -14.40 11.96 4.54
CA ILE A 59 -14.49 12.55 3.20
C ILE A 59 -15.75 12.09 2.47
N ILE A 60 -16.08 12.81 1.41
CA ILE A 60 -17.05 12.43 0.40
C ILE A 60 -16.32 12.28 -0.93
N TYR A 61 -16.41 11.10 -1.53
CA TYR A 61 -15.99 10.86 -2.91
C TYR A 61 -17.14 11.15 -3.87
N LYS A 62 -16.88 11.91 -4.93
CA LYS A 62 -17.85 12.19 -6.01
C LYS A 62 -17.24 11.82 -7.36
N TRP A 63 -17.94 11.02 -8.14
CA TRP A 63 -17.51 10.60 -9.48
C TRP A 63 -18.74 10.19 -10.30
N GLU A 64 -18.76 10.48 -11.59
CA GLU A 64 -19.81 9.98 -12.51
C GLU A 64 -21.26 10.26 -12.04
N GLY A 65 -21.49 11.36 -11.30
CA GLY A 65 -22.79 11.71 -10.72
C GLY A 65 -23.18 10.90 -9.47
N LYS A 66 -22.29 10.06 -8.95
CA LYS A 66 -22.41 9.35 -7.68
C LYS A 66 -21.69 10.10 -6.56
N GLU A 67 -22.11 9.83 -5.33
CA GLU A 67 -21.54 10.39 -4.11
C GLU A 67 -21.55 9.31 -3.03
N GLU A 68 -20.41 9.04 -2.41
CA GLU A 68 -20.29 8.10 -1.28
C GLU A 68 -19.41 8.70 -0.19
N LYS A 69 -19.83 8.52 1.07
CA LYS A 69 -19.10 8.97 2.25
C LYS A 69 -18.14 7.87 2.72
N ALA A 70 -16.92 8.25 3.09
CA ALA A 70 -15.93 7.38 3.72
C ALA A 70 -15.39 8.02 5.00
N GLU A 71 -15.20 7.22 6.03
CA GLU A 71 -14.69 7.66 7.33
C GLU A 71 -13.72 6.60 7.85
N ARG A 72 -12.53 7.03 8.24
CA ARG A 72 -11.48 6.15 8.76
C ARG A 72 -10.71 6.90 9.82
N GLU A 73 -10.82 6.48 11.08
CA GLU A 73 -10.07 7.12 12.16
C GLU A 73 -8.61 6.65 12.17
N SER A 74 -8.39 5.36 11.91
CA SER A 74 -7.07 4.74 12.00
C SER A 74 -6.83 3.68 10.93
N CYS A 75 -5.81 3.91 10.09
CA CYS A 75 -5.34 2.88 9.15
C CYS A 75 -4.80 1.61 9.82
N PHE A 76 -4.48 1.66 11.12
CA PHE A 76 -4.04 0.50 11.89
C PHE A 76 -5.19 -0.39 12.32
N ASP A 77 -6.32 0.22 12.67
CA ASP A 77 -7.41 -0.45 13.37
C ASP A 77 -8.54 -0.83 12.42
N GLU A 78 -8.79 -0.02 11.38
CA GLU A 78 -9.92 -0.16 10.47
C GLU A 78 -9.48 -0.56 9.06
N GLU A 79 -10.30 -1.36 8.38
CA GLU A 79 -10.15 -1.74 6.98
C GLU A 79 -10.31 -0.53 6.02
N PRO A 80 -9.79 -0.61 4.79
CA PRO A 80 -9.69 0.55 3.91
C PRO A 80 -11.00 0.92 3.20
N TRP A 81 -11.09 2.20 2.86
CA TRP A 81 -12.06 2.76 1.91
C TRP A 81 -11.31 3.18 0.65
N VAL A 82 -11.72 2.67 -0.51
CA VAL A 82 -11.01 2.95 -1.78
C VAL A 82 -11.97 3.22 -2.91
N LEU A 83 -11.78 4.34 -3.62
CA LEU A 83 -12.41 4.58 -4.91
C LEU A 83 -11.41 4.24 -6.04
N HIS A 84 -11.78 3.32 -6.92
CA HIS A 84 -11.00 2.92 -8.10
C HIS A 84 -11.76 3.28 -9.37
N VAL A 85 -11.17 4.13 -10.21
CA VAL A 85 -11.80 4.65 -11.43
C VAL A 85 -10.93 4.40 -12.66
N SER A 86 -11.60 4.21 -13.79
CA SER A 86 -10.96 4.14 -15.10
C SER A 86 -10.36 5.49 -15.51
N LYS A 87 -9.53 5.48 -16.54
CA LYS A 87 -9.05 6.70 -17.20
C LYS A 87 -10.23 7.58 -17.65
N GLY A 88 -10.00 8.89 -17.67
CA GLY A 88 -10.97 9.89 -18.10
C GLY A 88 -12.04 10.24 -17.05
N VAL A 89 -12.18 9.45 -15.98
CA VAL A 89 -13.12 9.76 -14.89
C VAL A 89 -12.57 10.91 -14.04
N GLU A 90 -13.37 11.97 -13.90
CA GLU A 90 -13.11 13.03 -12.92
C GLU A 90 -13.64 12.59 -11.56
N VAL A 91 -12.80 12.72 -10.55
CA VAL A 91 -13.11 12.46 -9.14
C VAL A 91 -12.95 13.75 -8.37
N GLU A 92 -13.93 14.08 -7.55
CA GLU A 92 -13.85 15.14 -6.56
C GLU A 92 -13.83 14.53 -5.16
N VAL A 93 -12.88 14.97 -4.34
CA VAL A 93 -12.75 14.59 -2.93
C VAL A 93 -13.10 15.82 -2.11
N GLU A 94 -14.17 15.75 -1.32
CA GLU A 94 -14.57 16.77 -0.35
C GLU A 94 -14.22 16.28 1.05
N ALA A 95 -13.44 17.08 1.79
CA ALA A 95 -13.02 16.76 3.14
C ALA A 95 -14.01 17.32 4.17
N LEU A 96 -14.58 16.45 5.01
CA LEU A 96 -15.43 16.81 6.15
C LEU A 96 -14.60 17.03 7.42
N SER A 97 -13.40 16.46 7.46
CA SER A 97 -12.37 16.69 8.48
C SER A 97 -10.98 16.71 7.85
N GLN A 98 -9.93 17.02 8.62
CA GLN A 98 -8.56 16.90 8.14
C GLN A 98 -8.30 15.46 7.67
N SER A 99 -7.98 15.30 6.39
CA SER A 99 -7.98 14.00 5.73
C SER A 99 -6.77 13.80 4.84
N GLU A 100 -6.28 12.56 4.81
CA GLU A 100 -5.18 12.17 3.93
C GLU A 100 -5.60 10.99 3.06
N VAL A 101 -5.44 11.15 1.74
CA VAL A 101 -5.81 10.14 0.74
C VAL A 101 -4.56 9.75 -0.04
N LEU A 102 -4.19 8.47 0.00
CA LEU A 102 -3.13 7.91 -0.82
C LEU A 102 -3.68 7.60 -2.21
N ILE A 103 -2.97 8.02 -3.25
CA ILE A 103 -3.41 7.90 -4.63
C ILE A 103 -2.36 7.13 -5.42
N GLN A 104 -2.80 6.05 -6.07
CA GLN A 104 -2.02 5.29 -7.05
C GLN A 104 -2.60 5.51 -8.45
N LYS A 105 -1.75 5.75 -9.46
CA LYS A 105 -2.17 5.88 -10.85
C LYS A 105 -1.21 5.16 -11.79
N THR A 106 -1.73 4.54 -12.84
CA THR A 106 -0.91 4.02 -13.94
C THR A 106 -1.67 4.03 -15.26
N ARG A 107 -0.96 3.99 -16.39
CA ARG A 107 -1.61 3.90 -17.71
C ARG A 107 -2.42 2.60 -17.80
N ASN A 108 -3.66 2.71 -18.28
CA ASN A 108 -4.50 1.58 -18.60
C ASN A 108 -5.31 1.87 -19.87
N ASP A 109 -5.12 1.04 -20.90
CA ASP A 109 -5.81 1.22 -22.18
C ASP A 109 -7.25 0.72 -22.16
N ARG A 110 -7.62 -0.09 -21.15
CA ARG A 110 -8.97 -0.61 -20.97
C ARG A 110 -9.85 0.41 -20.25
N ASP A 111 -11.11 0.45 -20.65
CA ASP A 111 -12.16 1.11 -19.90
C ASP A 111 -12.86 0.08 -19.00
N PHE A 112 -13.21 0.48 -17.78
CA PHE A 112 -13.93 -0.35 -16.81
C PHE A 112 -14.82 0.50 -15.92
N ASP A 113 -15.82 -0.12 -15.30
CA ASP A 113 -16.74 0.56 -14.38
C ASP A 113 -16.02 0.93 -13.08
N SER A 114 -16.23 2.16 -12.61
CA SER A 114 -15.69 2.61 -11.32
C SER A 114 -16.20 1.75 -10.16
N VAL A 115 -15.30 1.36 -9.25
CA VAL A 115 -15.60 0.54 -8.08
C VAL A 115 -15.28 1.33 -6.81
N PHE A 116 -16.23 1.37 -5.88
CA PHE A 116 -16.04 1.93 -4.55
C PHE A 116 -15.99 0.78 -3.53
N TYR A 117 -14.79 0.42 -3.11
CA TYR A 117 -14.53 -0.63 -2.14
C TYR A 117 -14.78 -0.11 -0.73
N LYS A 118 -15.71 -0.76 -0.03
CA LYS A 118 -15.98 -0.56 1.38
C LYS A 118 -15.11 -1.49 2.24
N PRO A 119 -15.00 -1.24 3.56
CA PRO A 119 -14.31 -2.12 4.49
C PRO A 119 -14.68 -3.59 4.33
N GLU A 120 -15.97 -3.90 4.15
CA GLU A 120 -16.47 -5.27 3.98
C GLU A 120 -16.12 -5.94 2.65
N ASP A 121 -15.71 -5.17 1.63
CA ASP A 121 -15.32 -5.70 0.32
C ASP A 121 -13.85 -6.13 0.29
N CYS A 122 -13.06 -5.75 1.29
CA CYS A 122 -11.63 -6.00 1.35
C CYS A 122 -11.33 -7.37 1.96
N ARG A 123 -10.46 -8.15 1.32
CA ARG A 123 -10.00 -9.44 1.86
C ARG A 123 -9.06 -9.21 3.04
N VAL A 124 -9.35 -9.81 4.19
CA VAL A 124 -8.53 -9.69 5.40
C VAL A 124 -7.94 -11.04 5.78
N ASP A 125 -6.61 -11.10 5.84
CA ASP A 125 -5.86 -12.31 6.13
C ASP A 125 -4.89 -12.08 7.31
N MET A 126 -4.73 -13.11 8.16
CA MET A 126 -3.70 -13.15 9.18
C MET A 126 -2.53 -14.01 8.70
N PHE A 127 -1.47 -13.35 8.25
CA PHE A 127 -0.26 -14.04 7.77
C PHE A 127 0.70 -14.32 8.91
N GLY A 128 1.41 -15.45 8.86
CA GLY A 128 2.46 -15.81 9.82
C GLY A 128 1.95 -16.15 11.23
N ASP A 129 0.63 -16.29 11.41
CA ASP A 129 0.05 -16.78 12.66
C ASP A 129 0.32 -18.28 12.82
N GLY A 130 0.74 -18.71 14.01
CA GLY A 130 1.17 -20.08 14.30
C GLY A 130 2.52 -20.48 13.68
N LEU A 131 3.19 -19.60 12.95
CA LEU A 131 4.49 -19.84 12.31
C LEU A 131 5.57 -18.98 12.94
N MET A 132 6.83 -19.40 12.86
CA MET A 132 7.98 -18.56 13.23
C MET A 132 7.89 -17.97 14.65
N ASN A 133 7.36 -18.72 15.63
CA ASN A 133 7.06 -18.22 16.97
C ASN A 133 6.23 -16.92 16.97
N ASN A 134 5.35 -16.75 15.99
CA ASN A 134 4.53 -15.57 15.75
C ASN A 134 5.30 -14.28 15.52
N THR A 135 6.59 -14.36 15.15
CA THR A 135 7.45 -13.18 14.92
C THR A 135 7.19 -12.50 13.58
N ALA A 136 6.48 -13.18 12.67
CA ALA A 136 6.04 -12.63 11.38
C ALA A 136 4.50 -12.47 11.27
N THR A 137 3.79 -12.57 12.40
CA THR A 137 2.33 -12.41 12.43
C THR A 137 1.94 -10.98 12.09
N ARG A 138 1.06 -10.83 11.10
CA ARG A 138 0.60 -9.54 10.59
C ARG A 138 -0.80 -9.64 10.03
N LYS A 139 -1.51 -8.52 10.01
CA LYS A 139 -2.79 -8.40 9.29
C LYS A 139 -2.50 -7.90 7.88
N VAL A 140 -2.99 -8.58 6.85
CA VAL A 140 -2.93 -8.14 5.45
C VAL A 140 -4.36 -7.86 5.00
N ARG A 141 -4.59 -6.71 4.37
CA ARG A 141 -5.88 -6.34 3.80
C ARG A 141 -5.69 -6.04 2.32
N THR A 142 -6.17 -6.92 1.45
CA THR A 142 -6.11 -6.72 0.00
C THR A 142 -7.37 -6.02 -0.46
N VAL A 143 -7.22 -4.87 -1.13
CA VAL A 143 -8.34 -4.12 -1.72
C VAL A 143 -8.70 -4.75 -3.06
N PHE A 144 -7.71 -4.82 -3.96
CA PHE A 144 -7.85 -5.51 -5.23
C PHE A 144 -6.50 -6.02 -5.73
N ASP A 145 -6.54 -7.15 -6.42
CA ASP A 145 -5.42 -7.80 -7.08
C ASP A 145 -5.85 -8.29 -8.49
N TYR A 146 -4.99 -9.05 -9.17
CA TYR A 146 -5.32 -9.52 -10.51
C TYR A 146 -6.51 -10.49 -10.53
N GLU A 147 -6.77 -11.22 -9.44
CA GLU A 147 -7.90 -12.16 -9.39
C GLU A 147 -9.23 -11.42 -9.29
N THR A 148 -9.29 -10.36 -8.46
CA THR A 148 -10.52 -9.61 -8.21
C THR A 148 -10.75 -8.46 -9.20
N ALA A 149 -9.68 -7.88 -9.75
CA ALA A 149 -9.72 -6.78 -10.70
C ALA A 149 -8.80 -7.00 -11.92
N PRO A 150 -9.01 -8.06 -12.73
CA PRO A 150 -8.15 -8.38 -13.90
C PRO A 150 -8.14 -7.31 -15.00
N TYR A 151 -9.09 -6.38 -14.96
CA TYR A 151 -9.17 -5.21 -15.84
C TYR A 151 -8.17 -4.11 -15.45
N SER A 152 -7.68 -4.10 -14.22
CA SER A 152 -6.69 -3.14 -13.72
C SER A 152 -5.28 -3.53 -14.15
N ASN A 153 -4.40 -2.54 -14.20
CA ASN A 153 -2.96 -2.69 -14.25
C ASN A 153 -2.30 -2.50 -12.87
N MET A 154 -3.10 -2.30 -11.82
CA MET A 154 -2.65 -2.02 -10.47
C MET A 154 -3.05 -3.14 -9.53
N VAL A 155 -2.34 -3.19 -8.41
CA VAL A 155 -2.70 -3.93 -7.21
C VAL A 155 -2.55 -2.97 -6.05
N MET A 156 -3.49 -3.04 -5.11
CA MET A 156 -3.43 -2.25 -3.89
C MET A 156 -3.86 -3.08 -2.68
N GLY A 157 -3.09 -2.96 -1.61
CA GLY A 157 -3.49 -3.43 -0.29
C GLY A 157 -2.62 -2.84 0.80
N GLU A 158 -2.89 -3.25 2.02
CA GLU A 158 -2.17 -2.79 3.19
C GLU A 158 -1.75 -3.95 4.10
N SER A 159 -0.72 -3.73 4.90
CA SER A 159 -0.22 -4.68 5.90
C SER A 159 0.05 -3.96 7.21
N ILE A 160 -0.47 -4.52 8.31
CA ILE A 160 -0.19 -4.07 9.67
C ILE A 160 0.82 -5.01 10.30
N THR A 161 2.05 -4.53 10.38
CA THR A 161 3.13 -5.19 11.10
C THR A 161 3.01 -4.85 12.58
N TYR A 162 2.78 -5.85 13.42
CA TYR A 162 2.70 -5.62 14.85
C TYR A 162 4.06 -5.25 15.45
N PRO A 163 4.08 -4.54 16.60
CA PRO A 163 5.32 -4.07 17.22
C PRO A 163 6.39 -5.14 17.39
N GLY A 164 7.61 -4.87 16.89
CA GLY A 164 8.75 -5.78 16.97
C GLY A 164 8.68 -6.99 16.04
N LYS A 165 7.65 -7.08 15.20
CA LYS A 165 7.44 -8.20 14.26
C LYS A 165 7.91 -7.86 12.86
N TRP A 166 7.96 -8.91 12.06
CA TRP A 166 8.30 -8.90 10.64
C TRP A 166 7.05 -8.97 9.76
N SER A 167 7.13 -8.34 8.60
CA SER A 167 6.21 -8.49 7.49
C SER A 167 6.98 -8.68 6.19
N SER A 168 6.26 -8.96 5.10
CA SER A 168 6.85 -9.47 3.86
C SER A 168 7.83 -10.64 4.11
N PHE A 169 7.47 -11.50 5.08
CA PHE A 169 8.30 -12.60 5.58
C PHE A 169 7.45 -13.90 5.66
N PRO A 170 7.94 -15.09 5.27
CA PRO A 170 9.29 -15.38 4.73
C PRO A 170 9.68 -14.54 3.51
N PRO A 171 11.00 -14.29 3.30
CA PRO A 171 11.46 -13.42 2.24
C PRO A 171 11.00 -13.93 0.87
N HIS A 172 10.61 -13.00 0.01
CA HIS A 172 10.08 -13.29 -1.31
C HIS A 172 10.34 -12.11 -2.25
N SER A 173 10.27 -12.39 -3.54
CA SER A 173 10.36 -11.39 -4.60
C SER A 173 9.29 -11.62 -5.67
N HIS A 174 9.17 -10.66 -6.58
CA HIS A 174 8.36 -10.77 -7.80
C HIS A 174 8.91 -9.75 -8.81
N ALA A 175 8.62 -9.91 -10.10
CA ALA A 175 9.26 -9.11 -11.15
C ALA A 175 8.66 -7.69 -11.28
N GLN A 176 7.47 -7.47 -10.73
CA GLN A 176 6.71 -6.25 -10.87
C GLN A 176 7.26 -5.16 -9.92
N PRO A 177 7.31 -3.89 -10.34
CA PRO A 177 7.68 -2.83 -9.44
C PRO A 177 6.59 -2.62 -8.38
N GLU A 178 7.04 -2.31 -7.17
CA GLU A 178 6.21 -2.13 -5.98
C GLU A 178 6.65 -0.90 -5.19
N VAL A 179 5.68 -0.18 -4.65
CA VAL A 179 5.90 1.00 -3.82
C VAL A 179 5.26 0.75 -2.46
N TYR A 180 6.06 0.87 -1.41
CA TYR A 180 5.61 0.79 -0.02
C TYR A 180 5.53 2.20 0.57
N TYR A 181 4.34 2.56 1.03
CA TYR A 181 4.12 3.79 1.79
C TYR A 181 3.91 3.47 3.27
N TYR A 182 4.66 4.16 4.14
CA TYR A 182 4.75 3.79 5.56
C TYR A 182 4.00 4.76 6.47
N ARG A 183 3.31 4.21 7.46
CA ARG A 183 2.86 4.93 8.66
C ARG A 183 3.31 4.17 9.90
N PHE A 184 3.53 4.93 10.97
CA PHE A 184 3.75 4.38 12.30
C PHE A 184 2.71 4.95 13.26
N ASN A 185 2.23 4.11 14.18
CA ASN A 185 1.20 4.49 15.15
C ASN A 185 1.68 5.54 16.18
N LYS A 186 2.99 5.82 16.20
CA LYS A 186 3.63 6.91 16.93
C LYS A 186 4.60 7.64 16.00
N PRO A 187 4.69 8.98 16.04
CA PRO A 187 5.54 9.74 15.11
C PRO A 187 7.03 9.37 15.15
N GLN A 188 7.55 9.01 16.33
CA GLN A 188 8.95 8.58 16.50
C GLN A 188 9.19 7.09 16.19
N GLY A 189 8.16 6.37 15.74
CA GLY A 189 8.27 4.98 15.33
C GLY A 189 9.21 4.81 14.14
N PHE A 190 9.84 3.65 14.08
CA PHE A 190 10.75 3.31 12.98
C PHE A 190 10.80 1.81 12.75
N GLY A 191 11.31 1.43 11.59
CA GLY A 191 11.52 0.06 11.17
C GLY A 191 12.74 -0.04 10.25
N ALA A 192 12.91 -1.21 9.65
CA ALA A 192 13.88 -1.44 8.60
C ALA A 192 13.20 -2.11 7.41
N ALA A 193 13.49 -1.58 6.22
CA ALA A 193 13.13 -2.16 4.95
C ALA A 193 14.38 -2.77 4.32
N PHE A 194 14.32 -4.06 4.06
CA PHE A 194 15.38 -4.78 3.34
C PHE A 194 15.03 -4.79 1.86
N LEU A 195 16.05 -4.71 1.01
CA LEU A 195 16.00 -4.80 -0.44
C LEU A 195 17.21 -5.65 -0.86
N ASP A 196 17.02 -6.96 -0.86
CA ASP A 196 18.11 -7.95 -0.83
C ASP A 196 19.13 -7.63 0.28
N ASP A 197 20.36 -7.29 -0.09
CA ASP A 197 21.45 -6.97 0.84
C ASP A 197 21.42 -5.52 1.35
N ASP A 198 20.66 -4.64 0.68
CA ASP A 198 20.50 -3.25 1.11
C ASP A 198 19.48 -3.14 2.23
N VAL A 199 19.74 -2.28 3.21
CA VAL A 199 18.81 -1.99 4.30
C VAL A 199 18.69 -0.49 4.51
N VAL A 200 17.45 -0.03 4.63
CA VAL A 200 17.14 1.37 4.94
C VAL A 200 16.27 1.45 6.18
N ARG A 201 16.53 2.44 7.03
CA ARG A 201 15.66 2.78 8.16
C ARG A 201 14.44 3.51 7.62
N VAL A 202 13.24 3.03 7.95
CA VAL A 202 11.97 3.65 7.55
C VAL A 202 11.28 4.26 8.76
N THR A 203 10.63 5.40 8.55
CA THR A 203 9.91 6.19 9.55
C THR A 203 8.55 6.65 9.00
N HIS A 204 7.79 7.40 9.80
CA HIS A 204 6.46 7.87 9.44
C HIS A 204 6.49 8.70 8.14
N ASN A 205 5.55 8.43 7.22
CA ASN A 205 5.43 9.07 5.90
C ASN A 205 6.51 8.74 4.86
N ASP A 206 7.48 7.89 5.19
CA ASP A 206 8.47 7.46 4.21
C ASP A 206 7.83 6.61 3.11
N THR A 207 8.55 6.51 1.99
CA THR A 207 8.21 5.59 0.91
C THR A 207 9.43 4.80 0.47
N VAL A 208 9.27 3.52 0.17
CA VAL A 208 10.32 2.69 -0.42
C VAL A 208 9.89 2.25 -1.81
N THR A 209 10.77 2.49 -2.79
CA THR A 209 10.62 2.03 -4.18
C THR A 209 11.34 0.70 -4.37
N ILE A 210 10.64 -0.28 -4.94
CA ILE A 210 11.12 -1.64 -5.20
C ILE A 210 10.99 -1.89 -6.71
N PRO A 211 12.09 -1.88 -7.49
CA PRO A 211 12.02 -1.97 -8.96
C PRO A 211 11.62 -3.35 -9.52
N GLY A 212 11.28 -4.30 -8.65
CA GLY A 212 11.07 -5.71 -8.99
C GLY A 212 12.36 -6.54 -8.88
N GLY A 213 12.21 -7.84 -8.69
CA GLY A 213 13.28 -8.83 -8.58
C GLY A 213 13.97 -8.90 -7.21
N LEU A 214 13.81 -7.89 -6.36
CA LEU A 214 14.46 -7.83 -5.05
C LEU A 214 13.60 -8.51 -3.98
N SER A 215 14.23 -9.29 -3.12
CA SER A 215 13.62 -9.74 -1.87
C SER A 215 13.43 -8.56 -0.92
N HIS A 216 12.25 -8.41 -0.32
CA HIS A 216 11.92 -7.16 0.40
C HIS A 216 11.24 -7.35 1.78
N PRO A 217 11.83 -8.13 2.70
CA PRO A 217 11.29 -8.29 4.04
C PRO A 217 11.33 -6.97 4.84
N GLN A 218 10.38 -6.83 5.76
CA GLN A 218 10.15 -5.61 6.52
C GLN A 218 10.10 -5.93 8.01
N THR A 219 10.59 -5.02 8.86
CA THR A 219 10.49 -5.19 10.31
C THR A 219 10.20 -3.88 11.02
N SER A 220 9.40 -3.95 12.07
CA SER A 220 9.06 -2.80 12.93
C SER A 220 9.86 -2.84 14.23
N ALA A 221 10.23 -1.67 14.75
CA ALA A 221 10.86 -1.60 16.06
C ALA A 221 9.89 -2.05 17.19
N PRO A 222 10.40 -2.65 18.28
CA PRO A 222 9.58 -2.98 19.44
C PRO A 222 8.80 -1.77 19.96
N GLY A 223 7.51 -1.97 20.25
CA GLY A 223 6.59 -0.92 20.70
C GLY A 223 5.89 -0.11 19.60
N TYR A 224 6.31 -0.23 18.33
CA TYR A 224 5.75 0.55 17.23
C TYR A 224 5.05 -0.34 16.20
N ALA A 225 3.75 -0.13 15.99
CA ALA A 225 3.06 -0.77 14.89
C ALA A 225 3.43 -0.04 13.59
N MET A 226 3.71 -0.80 12.53
CA MET A 226 4.08 -0.27 11.23
C MET A 226 3.01 -0.67 10.21
N TYR A 227 2.40 0.33 9.61
CA TYR A 227 1.47 0.22 8.49
C TYR A 227 2.26 0.38 7.20
N ILE A 228 1.97 -0.48 6.23
CA ILE A 228 2.48 -0.39 4.86
C ILE A 228 1.28 -0.44 3.93
N CYS A 229 1.08 0.58 3.10
CA CYS A 229 0.29 0.43 1.88
C CYS A 229 1.22 -0.02 0.76
N TRP A 230 0.91 -1.16 0.16
CA TRP A 230 1.67 -1.75 -0.93
C TRP A 230 0.89 -1.59 -2.24
N MET A 231 1.56 -0.99 -3.20
CA MET A 231 1.02 -0.65 -4.51
C MET A 231 1.92 -1.29 -5.56
N ILE A 232 1.38 -2.20 -6.35
CA ILE A 232 2.14 -2.91 -7.40
C ILE A 232 1.60 -2.47 -8.76
N ARG A 233 2.50 -2.28 -9.72
CA ARG A 233 2.15 -2.14 -11.13
C ARG A 233 2.40 -3.48 -11.83
N HIS A 234 1.36 -4.08 -12.38
CA HIS A 234 1.50 -5.25 -13.26
C HIS A 234 2.49 -5.00 -14.40
N LEU A 235 3.08 -6.03 -14.98
CA LEU A 235 3.83 -5.92 -16.23
C LEU A 235 2.98 -6.41 -17.40
N GLU A 236 3.26 -5.91 -18.60
CA GLU A 236 2.57 -6.37 -19.81
C GLU A 236 2.79 -7.87 -20.02
N SER A 237 1.70 -8.62 -20.19
CA SER A 237 1.71 -10.09 -20.29
C SER A 237 2.32 -10.83 -19.10
N ASN A 238 2.58 -10.14 -17.99
CA ASN A 238 3.10 -10.70 -16.75
C ASN A 238 2.48 -9.96 -15.55
N PRO A 239 1.18 -10.14 -15.28
CA PRO A 239 0.55 -9.56 -14.11
C PRO A 239 1.12 -10.16 -12.84
N TRP A 240 1.11 -9.38 -11.76
CA TRP A 240 1.38 -9.90 -10.43
C TRP A 240 0.19 -10.76 -10.00
N THR A 241 0.46 -11.99 -9.59
CA THR A 241 -0.56 -12.96 -9.16
C THR A 241 -0.25 -13.50 -7.77
N ASP A 242 1.03 -13.80 -7.52
CA ASP A 242 1.54 -14.10 -6.19
C ASP A 242 3.02 -13.74 -6.11
N ARG A 243 3.56 -13.83 -4.90
CA ARG A 243 4.98 -13.72 -4.58
C ARG A 243 5.74 -15.02 -4.89
N ILE A 244 7.05 -14.89 -5.09
CA ILE A 244 7.98 -16.01 -5.26
C ILE A 244 8.85 -16.09 -4.00
N ASP A 245 8.59 -17.10 -3.17
CA ASP A 245 9.38 -17.32 -1.96
C ASP A 245 10.85 -17.63 -2.28
N ILE A 246 11.76 -17.08 -1.49
CA ILE A 246 13.18 -17.40 -1.59
C ILE A 246 13.39 -18.86 -1.10
N PRO A 247 13.90 -19.77 -1.96
CA PRO A 247 13.90 -21.22 -1.68
C PRO A 247 14.52 -21.62 -0.35
N GLU A 248 15.61 -20.96 0.04
CA GLU A 248 16.37 -21.18 1.28
C GLU A 248 15.55 -20.92 2.55
N HIS A 249 14.44 -20.20 2.44
CA HIS A 249 13.60 -19.76 3.54
C HIS A 249 12.25 -20.50 3.59
N THR A 250 11.95 -21.35 2.61
CA THR A 250 10.65 -22.05 2.52
C THR A 250 10.36 -23.00 3.68
N TRP A 251 11.39 -23.49 4.38
CA TRP A 251 11.22 -24.31 5.59
C TRP A 251 10.47 -23.57 6.72
N LEU A 252 10.43 -22.24 6.71
CA LEU A 252 9.73 -21.42 7.70
C LEU A 252 8.19 -21.51 7.61
N TYR A 253 7.66 -22.07 6.53
CA TYR A 253 6.24 -22.38 6.39
C TYR A 253 5.84 -23.68 7.11
N ASP A 254 6.80 -24.48 7.54
CA ASP A 254 6.52 -25.65 8.37
C ASP A 254 6.19 -25.20 9.81
N LYS A 255 4.98 -25.51 10.25
CA LYS A 255 4.49 -25.26 11.62
C LYS A 255 5.30 -26.03 12.68
N ASP A 256 5.94 -27.13 12.28
CA ASP A 256 6.78 -27.96 13.14
C ASP A 256 8.29 -27.62 12.98
N ALA A 257 8.60 -26.52 12.27
CA ALA A 257 9.96 -26.02 12.11
C ALA A 257 10.64 -25.80 13.47
N LYS A 258 11.83 -26.37 13.64
CA LYS A 258 12.64 -26.19 14.84
C LYS A 258 13.29 -24.81 14.81
N ILE A 259 12.79 -23.90 15.63
CA ILE A 259 13.28 -22.52 15.74
C ILE A 259 13.92 -22.33 17.12
N TRP A 260 15.05 -21.64 17.14
CA TRP A 260 15.82 -21.43 18.37
C TRP A 260 14.97 -20.80 19.49
N PRO A 261 15.16 -21.22 20.76
CA PRO A 261 16.03 -22.32 21.19
C PRO A 261 15.42 -23.68 20.83
N GLU A 262 16.24 -24.55 20.24
CA GLU A 262 15.88 -25.94 19.95
C GLU A 262 15.70 -26.70 21.27
N LYS A 263 14.49 -26.73 21.81
CA LYS A 263 14.09 -27.69 22.84
C LYS A 263 13.00 -28.60 22.30
#